data_AF-A0A5C6M190-F1
#
_entry.id   AF-A0A5C6M190-F1
#
_cell.length_a   1.000
_cell.length_b   1.000
_cell.length_c   1.000
_cell.angle_alpha   90.00
_cell.angle_beta   90.00
_cell.angle_gamma   90.00
#
_symmetry.space_group_name_H-M   'P 1'
#
loop_
_entity.id
_entity.type
_entity.pdbx_description
1 polymer ?
#
loop_
_entity_poly.entity_id
_entity_poly.type
_entity_poly.pdbx_seq_one_letter_code
_entity_poly.pdbx_strand_id
1 'polypeptide(L)'
;SVDHLATAVTPLNFEYYPYSHSLLMSIVYSVLLGGTVGFFLKSRRAAIGVALVVASHWLLDYVTHRPDLPISFDHTIVGLGMWNSVTATVALETSMFALGIFLYLKETSLSNGRQKWFWGLIGFLLLIYAGNIFGPKPPVDMAPALIAGPALAMWLLVLWGYLVDRDQRSN
;
A
#
# COMPACT_ATOMS: atom_id res chain seq x y z
N SER A 1 -17.70 -6.14 -4.85
CA SER A 1 -17.92 -7.16 -5.91
C SER A 1 -16.86 -7.02 -7.01
N VAL A 2 -16.92 -7.84 -8.06
CA VAL A 2 -16.11 -7.65 -9.28
C VAL A 2 -16.94 -6.97 -10.35
N ASP A 3 -16.41 -5.90 -10.93
CA ASP A 3 -16.95 -5.18 -12.07
C ASP A 3 -15.80 -4.87 -13.04
N HIS A 4 -15.79 -5.53 -14.20
CA HIS A 4 -14.73 -5.36 -15.20
C HIS A 4 -14.72 -3.97 -15.85
N LEU A 5 -15.80 -3.21 -15.67
CA LEU A 5 -15.94 -1.83 -16.13
C LEU A 5 -15.59 -0.81 -15.04
N ALA A 6 -15.18 -1.25 -13.84
CA ALA A 6 -14.95 -0.35 -12.73
C ALA A 6 -13.86 0.69 -13.03
N THR A 7 -12.69 0.23 -13.48
CA THR A 7 -11.57 1.03 -13.99
C THR A 7 -10.77 0.23 -15.01
N ALA A 8 -9.78 0.85 -15.66
CA ALA A 8 -8.88 0.14 -16.57
C ALA A 8 -7.92 -0.82 -15.83
N VAL A 9 -7.44 -0.41 -14.65
CA VAL A 9 -6.42 -1.14 -13.86
C VAL A 9 -7.04 -2.18 -12.94
N THR A 10 -8.06 -1.81 -12.16
CA THR A 10 -8.69 -2.70 -11.16
C THR A 10 -10.15 -2.99 -11.52
N PRO A 11 -10.59 -4.26 -11.50
CA PRO A 11 -11.97 -4.64 -11.74
C PRO A 11 -12.79 -4.72 -10.43
N LEU A 12 -12.36 -4.02 -9.38
CA LEU A 12 -13.03 -4.08 -8.08
C LEU A 12 -14.10 -2.99 -7.98
N ASN A 13 -15.29 -3.41 -7.56
CA ASN A 13 -16.37 -2.52 -7.21
C ASN A 13 -16.47 -2.42 -5.68
N PHE A 14 -16.07 -1.27 -5.15
CA PHE A 14 -16.15 -0.98 -3.74
C PHE A 14 -17.52 -0.38 -3.39
N GLU A 15 -18.31 -1.11 -2.61
CA GLU A 15 -19.71 -0.75 -2.32
C GLU A 15 -19.86 0.02 -1.01
N TYR A 16 -19.26 -0.47 0.08
CA TYR A 16 -19.32 0.19 1.39
C TYR A 16 -18.14 -0.25 2.27
N TYR A 17 -17.23 0.68 2.55
CA TYR A 17 -15.97 0.41 3.26
C TYR A 17 -15.44 1.61 4.07
N PRO A 18 -16.30 2.42 4.72
CA PRO A 18 -15.86 3.65 5.39
C PRO A 18 -14.97 3.38 6.62
N TYR A 19 -15.08 2.20 7.24
CA TYR A 19 -14.25 1.84 8.39
C TYR A 19 -12.78 1.66 8.03
N SER A 20 -12.48 1.23 6.79
CA SER A 20 -11.13 0.93 6.36
C SER A 20 -10.48 2.06 5.55
N HIS A 21 -11.26 2.82 4.76
CA HIS A 21 -10.68 3.81 3.81
C HIS A 21 -11.36 5.19 3.83
N SER A 22 -12.20 5.52 4.82
CA SER A 22 -12.68 6.89 4.93
C SER A 22 -11.59 7.84 5.42
N LEU A 23 -11.60 9.10 4.98
CA LEU A 23 -10.67 10.13 5.46
C LEU A 23 -10.71 10.22 6.99
N LEU A 24 -11.93 10.21 7.55
CA LEU A 24 -12.15 10.21 8.99
C LEU A 24 -11.40 9.07 9.68
N MET A 25 -11.57 7.84 9.21
CA MET A 25 -10.92 6.68 9.82
C MET A 25 -9.41 6.64 9.57
N SER A 26 -8.94 7.09 8.41
CA SER A 26 -7.50 7.24 8.15
C SER A 26 -6.84 8.23 9.12
N ILE A 27 -7.51 9.33 9.47
CA ILE A 27 -7.03 10.27 10.51
C ILE A 27 -7.03 9.59 11.88
N VAL A 28 -8.11 8.88 12.24
CA VAL A 28 -8.19 8.14 13.52
C VAL A 28 -7.06 7.13 13.64
N TYR A 29 -6.84 6.29 12.63
CA TYR A 29 -5.77 5.30 12.62
C TYR A 29 -4.37 5.93 12.61
N SER A 30 -4.19 7.05 11.90
CA SER A 30 -2.95 7.82 11.91
C SER A 30 -2.58 8.30 13.32
N VAL A 31 -3.54 8.90 14.03
CA VAL A 31 -3.34 9.37 15.41
C VAL A 31 -3.12 8.20 16.37
N LEU A 32 -3.93 7.14 16.27
CA LEU A 32 -3.79 5.97 17.15
C LEU A 32 -2.44 5.29 16.97
N LEU A 33 -2.05 4.94 15.74
CA LEU A 33 -0.79 4.23 15.47
C LEU A 33 0.43 5.12 15.76
N GLY A 34 0.39 6.39 15.36
CA GLY A 34 1.44 7.35 15.69
C GLY A 34 1.60 7.53 17.21
N GLY A 35 0.48 7.65 17.93
CA GLY A 35 0.44 7.74 19.39
C GLY A 35 0.99 6.50 20.08
N THR A 36 0.57 5.30 19.64
CA THR A 36 1.09 4.02 20.13
C THR A 36 2.60 3.93 19.96
N VAL A 37 3.11 4.23 18.77
CA VAL A 37 4.56 4.21 18.49
C VAL A 37 5.30 5.24 19.34
N GLY A 38 4.76 6.45 19.46
CA GLY A 38 5.32 7.50 20.31
C GLY A 38 5.39 7.12 21.78
N PHE A 39 4.36 6.46 22.29
CA PHE A 39 4.29 5.99 23.67
C PHE A 39 5.33 4.89 23.96
N PHE A 40 5.38 3.84 23.12
CA PHE A 40 6.27 2.70 23.36
C PHE A 40 7.74 3.01 23.04
N LEU A 41 8.02 3.73 21.96
CA LEU A 41 9.40 4.07 21.55
C LEU A 41 9.92 5.36 22.20
N LYS A 42 9.07 6.10 22.92
CA LYS A 42 9.38 7.39 23.54
C LYS A 42 10.03 8.37 22.54
N SER A 43 9.62 8.32 21.28
CA SER A 43 10.24 9.07 20.18
C SER A 43 9.19 9.85 19.39
N ARG A 44 9.23 11.18 19.52
CA ARG A 44 8.34 12.09 18.77
C ARG A 44 8.56 11.98 17.26
N ARG A 45 9.81 11.77 16.82
CA ARG A 45 10.13 11.59 15.40
C ARG A 45 9.49 10.32 14.83
N ALA A 46 9.56 9.21 15.57
CA ALA A 46 8.92 7.96 15.15
C ALA A 46 7.39 8.09 15.15
N ALA A 47 6.82 8.72 16.17
CA ALA A 47 5.38 8.98 16.27
C ALA A 47 4.84 9.77 15.07
N ILE A 48 5.48 10.91 14.76
CA ILE A 48 5.09 11.77 13.63
C ILE A 48 5.32 11.04 12.31
N GLY A 49 6.45 10.33 12.15
CA GLY A 49 6.74 9.57 10.94
C GLY A 49 5.65 8.54 10.63
N VAL A 50 5.26 7.75 11.63
CA VAL A 50 4.21 6.73 11.47
C VAL A 50 2.85 7.37 11.19
N ALA A 51 2.49 8.43 11.91
CA ALA A 51 1.24 9.15 11.66
C ALA A 51 1.16 9.67 10.22
N LEU A 52 2.23 10.30 9.72
CA LEU A 52 2.29 10.82 8.35
C LEU A 52 2.22 9.71 7.31
N VAL A 53 2.91 8.59 7.52
CA VAL A 53 2.86 7.45 6.61
C VAL A 53 1.43 6.89 6.52
N VAL A 54 0.76 6.67 7.66
CA VAL A 54 -0.63 6.19 7.68
C VAL A 54 -1.59 7.19 7.02
N ALA A 55 -1.45 8.49 7.29
CA ALA A 55 -2.29 9.52 6.70
C ALA A 55 -2.07 9.66 5.18
N SER A 56 -0.84 9.46 4.71
CA SER A 56 -0.51 9.57 3.28
C SER A 56 -1.25 8.53 2.43
N HIS A 57 -1.65 7.40 3.01
CA HIS A 57 -2.41 6.37 2.30
C HIS A 57 -3.71 6.91 1.70
N TRP A 58 -4.53 7.63 2.49
CA TRP A 58 -5.78 8.18 1.99
C TRP A 58 -5.57 9.21 0.87
N LEU A 59 -4.49 10.00 0.94
CA LEU A 59 -4.18 10.97 -0.11
C LEU A 59 -3.79 10.28 -1.43
N LEU A 60 -3.03 9.18 -1.35
CA LEU A 60 -2.72 8.35 -2.51
C LEU A 60 -3.98 7.70 -3.06
N ASP A 61 -4.86 7.20 -2.19
CA ASP A 61 -6.15 6.64 -2.58
C ASP A 61 -7.02 7.68 -3.29
N TYR A 62 -7.05 8.92 -2.80
CA TYR A 62 -7.81 10.00 -3.45
C TYR A 62 -7.35 10.25 -4.88
N VAL A 63 -6.05 10.11 -5.16
CA VAL A 63 -5.52 10.24 -6.52
C VAL A 63 -5.86 9.01 -7.38
N THR A 64 -5.77 7.81 -6.80
CA THR A 64 -5.91 6.53 -7.53
C THR A 64 -7.36 6.19 -7.84
N HIS A 65 -8.22 6.24 -6.83
CA HIS A 65 -9.60 5.79 -6.86
C HIS A 65 -10.43 6.65 -7.80
N ARG A 66 -11.38 5.99 -8.49
CA ARG A 66 -12.54 6.66 -9.08
C ARG A 66 -13.39 7.29 -7.95
N PRO A 67 -14.48 8.01 -8.23
CA PRO A 67 -15.37 8.52 -7.19
C PRO A 67 -16.10 7.42 -6.38
N ASP A 68 -15.35 6.66 -5.57
CA ASP A 68 -15.81 5.62 -4.66
C ASP A 68 -15.14 5.69 -3.28
N LEU A 69 -14.15 6.57 -3.07
CA LEU A 69 -13.43 6.73 -1.80
C LEU A 69 -14.25 7.53 -0.78
N PRO A 70 -14.63 6.96 0.38
CA PRO A 70 -15.44 7.68 1.37
C PRO A 70 -14.68 8.82 2.05
N ILE A 71 -15.39 9.90 2.41
CA ILE A 71 -14.87 10.91 3.33
C ILE A 71 -15.18 10.54 4.79
N SER A 72 -16.39 10.05 5.05
CA SER A 72 -16.87 9.69 6.39
C SER A 72 -17.76 8.43 6.35
N PHE A 73 -18.64 8.26 7.33
CA PHE A 73 -19.65 7.18 7.34
C PHE A 73 -20.89 7.49 6.50
N ASP A 74 -21.00 8.72 6.00
CA ASP A 74 -22.04 9.10 5.05
C ASP A 74 -21.73 8.58 3.62
N HIS A 75 -22.59 8.94 2.67
CA HIS A 75 -22.46 8.53 1.28
C HIS A 75 -21.57 9.47 0.44
N THR A 76 -20.85 10.40 1.07
CA THR A 76 -20.00 11.34 0.35
C THR A 76 -18.70 10.62 -0.09
N ILE A 77 -18.54 10.47 -1.40
CA ILE A 77 -17.43 9.78 -2.04
C ILE A 77 -16.66 10.68 -3.00
N VAL A 78 -15.35 10.48 -3.10
CA VAL A 78 -14.41 11.29 -3.89
C VAL A 78 -13.39 10.41 -4.60
N GLY A 79 -12.61 10.99 -5.51
CA GLY A 79 -11.52 10.32 -6.21
C GLY A 79 -11.21 10.97 -7.56
N LEU A 80 -9.93 11.03 -7.94
CA LEU A 80 -9.48 11.61 -9.21
C LEU A 80 -9.45 10.61 -10.38
N GLY A 81 -9.51 9.31 -10.08
CA GLY A 81 -9.68 8.25 -11.07
C GLY A 81 -8.44 7.92 -11.88
N MET A 82 -7.23 8.02 -11.31
CA MET A 82 -6.00 7.66 -12.03
C MET A 82 -6.01 6.22 -12.57
N TRP A 83 -6.66 5.27 -11.89
CA TRP A 83 -6.81 3.90 -12.37
C TRP A 83 -7.59 3.74 -13.68
N ASN A 84 -8.20 4.81 -14.20
CA ASN A 84 -8.73 4.84 -15.57
C ASN A 84 -7.63 4.92 -16.65
N SER A 85 -6.39 5.22 -16.26
CA SER A 85 -5.22 5.25 -17.14
C SER A 85 -4.14 4.29 -16.63
N VAL A 86 -3.96 3.16 -17.34
CA VAL A 86 -2.90 2.19 -17.05
C VAL A 86 -1.52 2.85 -17.11
N THR A 87 -1.28 3.71 -18.11
CA THR A 87 0.01 4.40 -18.27
C THR A 87 0.31 5.33 -17.10
N ALA A 88 -0.65 6.14 -16.66
CA ALA A 88 -0.46 7.05 -15.53
C ALA A 88 -0.21 6.28 -14.23
N THR A 89 -0.98 5.21 -14.01
CA THR A 89 -0.83 4.32 -12.85
C THR A 89 0.56 3.70 -12.81
N VAL A 90 0.97 3.05 -13.92
CA VAL A 90 2.28 2.40 -13.99
C VAL A 90 3.42 3.40 -13.82
N ALA A 91 3.32 4.57 -14.44
CA ALA A 91 4.34 5.61 -14.31
C ALA A 91 4.49 6.09 -12.86
N LEU A 92 3.38 6.38 -12.17
CA LEU A 92 3.41 6.88 -10.79
C LEU A 92 3.89 5.79 -9.82
N GLU A 93 3.29 4.61 -9.87
CA GLU A 93 3.57 3.52 -8.92
C GLU A 93 5.01 3.03 -9.04
N THR A 94 5.54 2.87 -10.27
CA THR A 94 6.95 2.47 -10.47
C THR A 94 7.93 3.57 -10.09
N SER A 95 7.60 4.85 -10.31
CA SER A 95 8.44 5.97 -9.88
C SER A 95 8.51 6.06 -8.36
N MET A 96 7.38 5.91 -7.67
CA MET A 96 7.33 5.88 -6.21
C MET A 96 8.09 4.68 -5.64
N PHE A 97 7.95 3.51 -6.26
CA PHE A 97 8.69 2.30 -5.87
C PHE A 97 10.21 2.47 -6.04
N ALA A 98 10.66 3.00 -7.18
CA ALA A 98 12.06 3.29 -7.43
C ALA A 98 12.61 4.34 -6.45
N LEU A 99 11.84 5.38 -6.15
CA LEU A 99 12.20 6.39 -5.15
C LEU A 99 12.34 5.77 -3.75
N GLY A 100 11.43 4.87 -3.37
CA GLY A 100 11.50 4.14 -2.11
C GLY A 100 12.78 3.31 -1.99
N ILE A 101 13.14 2.57 -3.05
CA ILE A 101 14.40 1.82 -3.13
C ILE A 101 15.60 2.75 -2.99
N PHE A 102 15.61 3.86 -3.72
CA PHE A 102 16.68 4.85 -3.69
C PHE A 102 16.89 5.43 -2.29
N LEU A 103 15.81 5.89 -1.64
CA LEU A 103 15.87 6.45 -0.29
C LEU A 103 16.32 5.40 0.73
N TYR A 104 15.85 4.17 0.60
CA TYR A 104 16.25 3.08 1.48
C TYR A 104 17.75 2.76 1.38
N LEU A 105 18.27 2.58 0.16
CA LEU A 105 19.69 2.28 -0.06
C LEU A 105 20.62 3.46 0.25
N LYS A 106 20.11 4.70 0.20
CA LYS A 106 20.85 5.89 0.62
C LYS A 106 21.14 5.89 2.12
N GLU A 107 20.17 5.45 2.92
CA GLU A 107 20.27 5.48 4.39
C GLU A 107 20.71 4.12 4.98
N THR A 108 20.69 3.05 4.20
CA THR A 108 20.97 1.68 4.66
C THR A 108 22.09 1.03 3.86
N SER A 109 23.17 0.66 4.55
CA SER A 109 24.23 -0.19 3.99
C SER A 109 23.89 -1.66 4.23
N LEU A 110 23.83 -2.47 3.17
CA LEU A 110 23.50 -3.89 3.25
C LEU A 110 24.75 -4.76 3.08
N SER A 111 24.95 -5.72 3.98
CA SER A 111 25.95 -6.78 3.77
C SER A 111 25.69 -7.60 2.51
N ASN A 112 26.72 -8.22 1.93
CA ASN A 112 26.61 -9.01 0.70
C ASN A 112 25.53 -10.12 0.78
N GLY A 113 25.36 -10.74 1.96
CA GLY A 113 24.31 -11.72 2.19
C GLY A 113 22.92 -11.08 2.13
N ARG A 114 22.74 -9.91 2.78
CA ARG A 114 21.46 -9.20 2.86
C ARG A 114 21.05 -8.55 1.55
N GLN A 115 22.01 -8.13 0.72
CA GLN A 115 21.73 -7.64 -0.64
C GLN A 115 20.96 -8.66 -1.48
N LYS A 116 21.30 -9.96 -1.38
CA LYS A 116 20.57 -11.02 -2.09
C LYS A 116 19.11 -11.13 -1.64
N TRP A 117 18.86 -11.05 -0.33
CA TRP A 117 17.50 -11.07 0.22
C TRP A 117 16.70 -9.83 -0.14
N PHE A 118 17.35 -8.66 -0.15
CA PHE A 118 16.75 -7.39 -0.57
C PHE A 118 16.36 -7.43 -2.05
N TRP A 119 17.29 -7.75 -2.95
CA TRP A 119 16.99 -7.82 -4.38
C TRP A 119 16.01 -8.95 -4.72
N GLY A 120 16.02 -10.05 -3.97
CA GLY A 120 14.99 -11.08 -4.05
C GLY A 120 13.59 -10.56 -3.73
N LEU A 121 13.45 -9.77 -2.65
CA LEU A 121 12.19 -9.11 -2.30
C LEU A 121 11.73 -8.14 -3.40
N ILE A 122 12.64 -7.29 -3.90
CA ILE A 122 12.33 -6.34 -4.98
C ILE A 122 11.87 -7.07 -6.24
N GLY A 123 12.59 -8.11 -6.67
CA GLY A 123 12.20 -8.92 -7.83
C GLY A 123 10.85 -9.60 -7.64
N PHE A 124 10.56 -10.10 -6.44
CA PHE A 124 9.28 -10.72 -6.12
C PHE A 124 8.13 -9.71 -6.14
N LEU A 125 8.32 -8.50 -5.60
CA LEU A 125 7.33 -7.43 -5.65
C LEU A 125 7.04 -7.00 -7.10
N LEU A 126 8.07 -6.88 -7.93
CA LEU A 126 7.90 -6.57 -9.37
C LEU A 126 7.16 -7.68 -10.11
N LEU A 127 7.38 -8.95 -9.75
CA LEU A 127 6.64 -10.08 -10.33
C LEU A 127 5.16 -10.02 -9.94
N ILE A 128 4.84 -9.77 -8.66
CA ILE A 128 3.46 -9.57 -8.20
C ILE A 128 2.83 -8.38 -8.94
N TYR A 129 3.56 -7.28 -9.05
CA TYR A 129 3.10 -6.08 -9.73
C TYR A 129 2.79 -6.34 -11.22
N ALA A 130 3.67 -7.03 -11.93
CA ALA A 130 3.42 -7.45 -13.30
C ALA A 130 2.18 -8.37 -13.40
N GLY A 131 2.01 -9.29 -12.45
CA GLY A 131 0.81 -10.11 -12.32
C GLY A 131 -0.46 -9.30 -12.11
N ASN A 132 -0.41 -8.23 -11.31
CA ASN A 132 -1.55 -7.34 -11.08
C ASN A 132 -1.94 -6.54 -12.33
N ILE A 133 -0.97 -6.10 -13.13
CA ILE A 133 -1.23 -5.28 -14.33
C ILE A 133 -1.61 -6.14 -15.56
N PHE A 134 -0.93 -7.28 -15.76
CA PHE A 134 -1.05 -8.09 -16.98
C PHE A 134 -1.75 -9.43 -16.77
N GLY A 135 -2.01 -9.82 -15.52
CA GLY A 135 -2.68 -11.07 -15.19
C GLY A 135 -4.17 -11.05 -15.57
N PRO A 136 -4.81 -12.22 -15.60
CA PRO A 136 -6.24 -12.31 -15.87
C PRO A 136 -7.04 -11.62 -14.76
N LYS A 137 -8.06 -10.85 -15.16
CA LYS A 137 -9.02 -10.27 -14.21
C LYS A 137 -9.80 -11.41 -13.51
N PRO A 138 -10.11 -11.29 -12.21
CA PRO A 138 -10.95 -12.26 -11.53
C PRO A 138 -12.33 -12.39 -12.19
N PRO A 139 -12.97 -13.57 -12.15
CA PRO A 139 -14.35 -13.78 -12.59
C PRO A 139 -15.35 -12.85 -11.88
N VAL A 140 -16.42 -12.46 -12.58
CA VAL A 140 -17.43 -11.52 -12.06
C VAL A 140 -18.22 -12.10 -10.87
N ASP A 141 -18.42 -13.42 -10.87
CA ASP A 141 -19.10 -14.20 -9.85
C ASP A 141 -18.19 -14.64 -8.69
N MET A 142 -16.91 -14.25 -8.72
CA MET A 142 -15.96 -14.61 -7.66
C MET A 142 -16.37 -13.96 -6.32
N ALA A 143 -16.45 -14.78 -5.28
CA ALA A 143 -16.77 -14.32 -3.93
C ALA A 143 -15.76 -13.27 -3.44
N PRO A 144 -16.19 -12.14 -2.84
CA PRO A 144 -15.30 -11.08 -2.38
C PRO A 144 -14.17 -11.54 -1.44
N ALA A 145 -14.44 -12.55 -0.60
CA ALA A 145 -13.44 -13.11 0.31
C ALA A 145 -12.26 -13.78 -0.41
N LEU A 146 -12.48 -14.36 -1.60
CA LEU A 146 -11.40 -14.97 -2.40
C LEU A 146 -10.50 -13.92 -3.06
N ILE A 147 -11.01 -12.69 -3.20
CA ILE A 147 -10.28 -11.56 -3.77
C ILE A 147 -9.51 -10.82 -2.67
N ALA A 148 -10.18 -10.51 -1.57
CA ALA A 148 -9.59 -9.74 -0.47
C ALA A 148 -8.74 -10.59 0.48
N GLY A 149 -9.08 -11.87 0.68
CA GLY A 149 -8.39 -12.77 1.60
C GLY A 149 -6.89 -12.91 1.33
N PRO A 150 -6.45 -13.12 0.07
CA PRO A 150 -5.03 -13.17 -0.28
C PRO A 150 -4.24 -11.92 0.11
N ALA A 151 -4.87 -10.75 0.28
CA ALA A 151 -4.18 -9.53 0.74
C ALA A 151 -3.53 -9.71 2.13
N LEU A 152 -4.04 -10.63 2.97
CA LEU A 152 -3.40 -10.96 4.24
C LEU A 152 -1.99 -11.57 4.06
N ALA A 153 -1.71 -12.19 2.92
CA ALA A 153 -0.37 -12.69 2.61
C ALA A 153 0.66 -11.57 2.46
N MET A 154 0.25 -10.30 2.27
CA MET A 154 1.18 -9.17 2.22
C MET A 154 1.96 -8.99 3.53
N TRP A 155 1.45 -9.47 4.66
CA TRP A 155 2.20 -9.50 5.93
C TRP A 155 3.48 -10.34 5.86
N LEU A 156 3.54 -11.35 4.98
CA LEU A 156 4.75 -12.12 4.73
C LEU A 156 5.84 -11.26 4.06
N LEU A 157 5.45 -10.28 3.24
CA LEU A 157 6.37 -9.33 2.61
C LEU A 157 6.93 -8.35 3.63
N VAL A 158 6.10 -7.90 4.58
CA VAL A 158 6.55 -7.08 5.72
C VAL A 158 7.55 -7.85 6.56
N LEU A 159 7.27 -9.13 6.85
CA LEU A 159 8.22 -10.00 7.56
C LEU A 159 9.52 -10.17 6.78
N TRP A 160 9.47 -10.40 5.46
CA TRP A 160 10.68 -10.47 4.63
C TRP A 160 11.48 -9.17 4.70
N GLY A 161 10.83 -8.00 4.58
CA GLY A 161 11.46 -6.70 4.78
C GLY A 161 12.15 -6.60 6.14
N TYR A 162 11.48 -6.97 7.22
CA TYR A 162 12.09 -7.04 8.55
C TYR A 162 13.32 -7.96 8.60
N LEU A 163 13.29 -9.12 7.93
CA LEU A 163 14.43 -10.02 7.84
C LEU A 163 15.61 -9.39 7.09
N VAL A 164 15.36 -8.53 6.10
CA VAL A 164 16.42 -7.77 5.41
C VAL A 164 17.06 -6.76 6.38
N ASP A 165 16.28 -6.17 7.29
CA ASP A 165 16.71 -5.06 8.16
C ASP A 165 17.32 -5.51 9.50
N ARG A 166 16.85 -6.64 10.06
CA ARG A 166 17.07 -6.99 11.48
C ARG A 166 18.51 -7.11 11.95
N ASP A 167 19.47 -7.28 11.03
CA ASP A 167 20.89 -7.52 11.37
C ASP A 167 21.82 -6.40 10.90
N GLN A 168 21.29 -5.23 10.51
CA GLN A 168 22.12 -4.09 10.06
C GLN A 168 22.74 -3.28 11.23
N ARG A 169 22.48 -3.66 12.49
CA ARG A 169 22.92 -2.90 13.69
C ARG A 169 24.14 -3.49 14.42
N SER A 170 24.86 -4.45 13.82
CA SER A 170 25.98 -5.14 14.47
C SER A 170 27.36 -4.73 13.98
N ASN A 171 27.55 -3.46 13.57
CA ASN A 171 28.87 -2.88 13.31
C ASN A 171 29.08 -1.64 14.19
#